data_AF-A0AAV0L0J1-F1
#
_entry.id   AF-A0AAV0L0J1-F1
#
_cell.length_a   1.000
_cell.length_b   1.000
_cell.length_c   1.000
_cell.angle_alpha   90.00
_cell.angle_beta   90.00
_cell.angle_gamma   90.00
#
_symmetry.space_group_name_H-M   'P 1'
#
loop_
_entity.id
_entity.type
_entity.pdbx_description
1 polymer ?
#
loop_
_entity_poly.entity_id
_entity_poly.type
_entity_poly.pdbx_seq_one_letter_code
_entity_poly.pdbx_strand_id
1 'polypeptide(L)'
;MITACNHHHLSFSSSFWQALVFSVDVAIGLPINIPFVITSEKVTQSIPINKEMETERKLPPNINNLPEDCLAEVLSHTGPVESCRLATVSPAFNSASQSSAVWNKFLPPDYRRILTRSSSDAAAAGRDSLSKKQLFFALCQHPVLIDNGSKSFSLDKRTGKKCFMLSARELRIVWGDTPLYWRWNSDHPNSRFGEVAELLDVCWFEIRGKIETQMLSPSTQYAAYLVFKYFPERNSGGGFHRQGFTATVGATGSEEVSKRTVGLEIGTGDRRRHFGRPKGKEELPNERRDGWIEAELGEFFVGDEGEEEEVEMRLKEVVAGPKSGMVVLGMEIRPKH
;
A
#
# COMPACT_ATOMS: atom_id res chain seq x y z
N MET A 1 -25.60 3.87 41.88
CA MET A 1 -24.22 4.33 41.64
C MET A 1 -23.47 3.16 41.00
N ILE A 2 -23.17 3.29 39.70
CA ILE A 2 -22.23 2.54 38.85
C ILE A 2 -22.15 1.00 38.98
N THR A 3 -22.67 0.30 37.96
CA THR A 3 -22.20 -1.00 37.40
C THR A 3 -23.16 -1.37 36.26
N ALA A 4 -22.82 -1.90 35.09
CA ALA A 4 -21.58 -2.09 34.34
C ALA A 4 -22.00 -2.25 32.86
N CYS A 5 -21.30 -1.62 31.92
CA CYS A 5 -21.43 -1.91 30.49
C CYS A 5 -20.74 -3.25 30.22
N ASN A 6 -21.50 -4.31 29.99
CA ASN A 6 -20.96 -5.56 29.44
C ASN A 6 -20.96 -5.48 27.91
N HIS A 7 -19.75 -5.35 27.35
CA HIS A 7 -19.49 -5.69 25.96
C HIS A 7 -19.75 -7.19 25.75
N HIS A 8 -20.84 -7.54 25.06
CA HIS A 8 -21.06 -8.90 24.60
C HIS A 8 -20.15 -9.19 23.41
N HIS A 9 -19.15 -10.05 23.61
CA HIS A 9 -18.46 -10.74 22.53
C HIS A 9 -19.46 -11.73 21.90
N LEU A 10 -19.94 -11.43 20.69
CA LEU A 10 -20.74 -12.35 19.91
C LEU A 10 -19.81 -13.39 19.27
N SER A 11 -19.79 -14.61 19.80
CA SER A 11 -19.12 -15.73 19.15
C SER A 11 -20.10 -16.41 18.18
N PHE A 12 -19.85 -16.27 16.87
CA PHE A 12 -20.63 -16.96 15.84
C PHE A 12 -19.98 -18.30 15.47
N SER A 13 -20.80 -19.31 15.16
CA SER A 13 -20.31 -20.64 14.78
C SER A 13 -19.69 -20.66 13.38
N SER A 14 -18.79 -21.61 13.12
CA SER A 14 -18.20 -21.83 11.78
C SER A 14 -19.28 -22.01 10.70
N SER A 15 -20.40 -22.66 11.04
CA SER A 15 -21.54 -22.86 10.14
C SER A 15 -22.29 -21.56 9.82
N PHE A 16 -22.35 -20.60 10.75
CA PHE A 16 -22.92 -19.28 10.50
C PHE A 16 -22.09 -18.53 9.44
N TRP A 17 -20.77 -18.56 9.59
CA TRP A 17 -19.86 -17.94 8.63
C TRP A 17 -19.91 -18.61 7.25
N GLN A 18 -19.97 -19.93 7.17
CA GLN A 18 -20.13 -20.65 5.89
C GLN A 18 -21.46 -20.32 5.19
N ALA A 19 -22.58 -20.29 5.94
CA ALA A 19 -23.88 -19.94 5.38
C ALA A 19 -23.92 -18.48 4.90
N LEU A 20 -23.22 -17.59 5.61
CA LEU A 20 -23.09 -16.20 5.25
C LEU A 20 -22.21 -16.00 4.01
N VAL A 21 -21.03 -16.64 3.94
CA VAL A 21 -20.17 -16.64 2.74
C VAL A 21 -20.99 -17.10 1.52
N PHE A 22 -21.72 -18.22 1.66
CA PHE A 22 -22.55 -18.74 0.59
C PHE A 22 -23.68 -17.77 0.18
N SER A 23 -24.34 -17.13 1.15
CA SER A 23 -25.43 -16.17 0.86
C SER A 23 -24.90 -14.91 0.19
N VAL A 24 -23.69 -14.48 0.55
CA VAL A 24 -23.03 -13.32 -0.06
C VAL A 24 -22.48 -13.66 -1.45
N ASP A 25 -21.89 -14.85 -1.66
CA ASP A 25 -21.44 -15.32 -2.97
C ASP A 25 -22.60 -15.39 -3.97
N VAL A 26 -23.77 -15.87 -3.51
CA VAL A 26 -25.01 -15.90 -4.31
C VAL A 26 -25.50 -14.48 -4.63
N ALA A 27 -25.31 -13.51 -3.74
CA ALA A 27 -25.74 -12.13 -3.96
C ALA A 27 -24.82 -11.33 -4.91
N ILE A 28 -23.53 -11.67 -4.97
CA ILE A 28 -22.53 -10.91 -5.75
C ILE A 28 -22.12 -11.62 -7.06
N GLY A 29 -22.41 -12.92 -7.20
CA GLY A 29 -22.06 -13.69 -8.40
C GLY A 29 -20.57 -13.94 -8.59
N LEU A 30 -19.76 -13.75 -7.54
CA LEU A 30 -18.32 -14.02 -7.49
C LEU A 30 -17.95 -14.60 -6.12
N PRO A 31 -17.03 -15.58 -6.03
CA PRO A 31 -16.60 -16.13 -4.75
C PRO A 31 -15.78 -15.09 -3.96
N ILE A 32 -16.23 -14.74 -2.76
CA ILE A 32 -15.43 -13.98 -1.80
C ILE A 32 -14.45 -14.94 -1.15
N ASN A 33 -13.15 -14.70 -1.36
CA ASN A 33 -12.11 -15.45 -0.69
C ASN A 33 -11.93 -14.90 0.74
N ILE A 34 -12.76 -15.36 1.69
CA ILE A 34 -12.56 -15.10 3.12
C ILE A 34 -11.54 -16.15 3.62
N PRO A 35 -10.31 -15.78 3.99
CA PRO A 35 -9.38 -16.73 4.58
C PRO A 35 -9.83 -17.01 6.02
N PHE A 36 -10.54 -18.12 6.24
CA PHE A 36 -10.92 -18.54 7.59
C PHE A 36 -10.52 -20.00 7.83
N VAL A 37 -9.46 -20.18 8.62
CA VAL A 37 -9.15 -21.43 9.32
C VAL A 37 -9.43 -21.15 10.80
N ILE A 38 -10.55 -21.64 11.32
CA ILE A 38 -10.70 -21.85 12.76
C ILE A 38 -10.82 -23.34 13.00
N THR A 39 -9.79 -23.89 13.65
CA THR A 39 -9.79 -25.23 14.23
C THR A 39 -10.80 -25.28 15.37
N SER A 40 -11.72 -26.24 15.27
CA SER A 40 -12.74 -26.52 16.28
C SER A 40 -12.13 -27.22 17.48
N GLU A 41 -12.16 -26.62 18.67
CA GLU A 41 -12.15 -27.39 19.92
C GLU A 41 -13.26 -26.94 20.89
N LYS A 42 -14.19 -27.89 21.08
CA LYS A 42 -14.99 -28.22 22.28
C LYS A 42 -15.82 -27.12 22.96
N VAL A 43 -17.16 -27.26 22.85
CA VAL A 43 -18.05 -27.34 24.02
C VAL A 43 -19.20 -28.32 23.70
N THR A 44 -19.19 -29.49 24.32
CA THR A 44 -20.33 -30.41 24.41
C THR A 44 -21.01 -30.18 25.76
N GLN A 45 -22.23 -29.65 25.78
CA GLN A 45 -23.15 -29.88 26.89
C GLN A 45 -24.57 -30.11 26.36
N SER A 46 -25.13 -31.21 26.87
CA SER A 46 -26.36 -31.92 26.51
C SER A 46 -27.62 -31.31 27.12
N ILE A 47 -28.69 -31.19 26.33
CA ILE A 47 -30.06 -30.89 26.78
C ILE A 47 -31.02 -31.87 26.06
N PRO A 48 -32.02 -32.46 26.74
CA PRO A 48 -32.72 -33.65 26.26
C PRO A 48 -33.75 -33.35 25.17
N ILE A 49 -33.89 -34.32 24.26
CA ILE A 49 -34.79 -34.31 23.11
C ILE A 49 -36.20 -34.66 23.58
N ASN A 50 -37.12 -33.69 23.56
CA ASN A 50 -38.55 -33.98 23.36
C ASN A 50 -38.91 -33.62 21.92
N LYS A 51 -39.35 -34.65 21.19
CA LYS A 51 -39.88 -34.55 19.84
C LYS A 51 -41.27 -33.91 19.90
N GLU A 52 -41.46 -32.84 19.15
CA GLU A 52 -42.74 -32.56 18.50
C GLU A 52 -42.49 -31.79 17.20
N MET A 53 -43.14 -32.28 16.14
CA MET A 53 -42.92 -31.92 14.76
C MET A 53 -43.77 -30.70 14.40
N GLU A 54 -43.14 -29.56 14.13
CA GLU A 54 -43.68 -28.56 13.23
C GLU A 54 -42.61 -28.24 12.17
N THR A 55 -42.84 -28.76 10.96
CA THR A 55 -42.06 -28.45 9.77
C THR A 55 -42.44 -27.06 9.28
N GLU A 56 -42.08 -26.02 10.03
CA GLU A 56 -41.95 -24.69 9.43
C GLU A 56 -40.87 -24.78 8.35
N ARG A 57 -41.26 -24.56 7.09
CA ARG A 57 -40.31 -24.20 6.05
C ARG A 57 -39.68 -22.87 6.45
N LYS A 58 -38.66 -22.89 7.31
CA LYS A 58 -37.81 -21.73 7.56
C LYS A 58 -37.19 -21.35 6.22
N LEU A 59 -37.74 -20.31 5.60
CA LEU A 59 -37.10 -19.61 4.50
C LEU A 59 -35.63 -19.38 4.91
N PRO A 60 -34.67 -19.59 3.98
CA PRO A 60 -33.28 -19.34 4.31
C PRO A 60 -33.17 -17.93 4.92
N PRO A 61 -32.44 -17.77 6.03
CA PRO A 61 -32.38 -16.50 6.75
C PRO A 61 -32.01 -15.40 5.76
N ASN A 62 -32.94 -14.46 5.56
CA ASN A 62 -32.69 -13.33 4.68
C ASN A 62 -31.63 -12.46 5.35
N ILE A 63 -30.53 -12.21 4.66
CA ILE A 63 -29.39 -11.45 5.20
C ILE A 63 -29.80 -10.03 5.64
N ASN A 64 -30.88 -9.48 5.07
CA ASN A 64 -31.44 -8.18 5.45
C ASN A 64 -32.16 -8.19 6.82
N ASN A 65 -32.41 -9.37 7.39
CA ASN A 65 -33.01 -9.49 8.73
C ASN A 65 -31.95 -9.57 9.84
N LEU A 66 -30.65 -9.56 9.49
CA LEU A 66 -29.59 -9.52 10.49
C LEU A 66 -29.49 -8.12 11.11
N PRO A 67 -29.18 -8.01 12.42
CA PRO A 67 -28.87 -6.74 13.05
C PRO A 67 -27.70 -6.03 12.35
N GLU A 68 -27.73 -4.69 12.33
CA GLU A 68 -26.70 -3.87 11.70
C GLU A 68 -25.30 -4.19 12.26
N ASP A 69 -25.19 -4.42 13.57
CA ASP A 69 -23.92 -4.76 14.22
C ASP A 69 -23.34 -6.09 13.73
N CYS A 70 -24.19 -7.09 13.45
CA CYS A 70 -23.74 -8.36 12.88
C CYS A 70 -23.21 -8.14 11.46
N LEU A 71 -23.91 -7.35 10.65
CA LEU A 71 -23.47 -7.01 9.29
C LEU A 71 -22.17 -6.18 9.34
N ALA A 72 -22.04 -5.24 10.27
CA ALA A 72 -20.83 -4.45 10.46
C ALA A 72 -19.64 -5.33 10.84
N GLU A 73 -19.81 -6.28 11.76
CA GLU A 73 -18.76 -7.23 12.11
C GLU A 73 -18.29 -8.01 10.89
N VAL A 74 -19.23 -8.55 10.09
CA VAL A 74 -18.93 -9.25 8.84
C VAL A 74 -18.14 -8.37 7.88
N LEU A 75 -18.63 -7.15 7.62
CA LEU A 75 -17.97 -6.21 6.73
C LEU A 75 -16.54 -5.90 7.19
N SER A 76 -16.30 -5.84 8.49
CA SER A 76 -14.99 -5.54 9.08
C SER A 76 -13.90 -6.59 8.80
N HIS A 77 -14.30 -7.83 8.46
CA HIS A 77 -13.39 -8.94 8.09
C HIS A 77 -13.22 -9.14 6.59
N THR A 78 -13.87 -8.31 5.77
CA THR A 78 -13.71 -8.36 4.32
C THR A 78 -12.51 -7.50 3.88
N GLY A 79 -12.77 -6.38 3.24
CA GLY A 79 -11.81 -5.33 2.95
C GLY A 79 -12.55 -4.05 2.55
N PRO A 80 -11.86 -2.91 2.44
CA PRO A 80 -12.47 -1.63 2.09
C PRO A 80 -13.29 -1.66 0.80
N VAL A 81 -12.78 -2.33 -0.25
CA VAL A 81 -13.44 -2.42 -1.56
C VAL A 81 -14.70 -3.28 -1.47
N GLU A 82 -14.58 -4.44 -0.82
CA GLU A 82 -15.67 -5.41 -0.68
C GLU A 82 -16.79 -4.86 0.20
N SER A 83 -16.42 -4.13 1.26
CA SER A 83 -17.37 -3.40 2.09
C SER A 83 -18.15 -2.35 1.29
N CYS A 84 -17.49 -1.62 0.40
CA CYS A 84 -18.16 -0.66 -0.49
C CYS A 84 -19.03 -1.34 -1.54
N ARG A 85 -18.63 -2.51 -2.07
CA ARG A 85 -19.46 -3.28 -3.01
C ARG A 85 -20.72 -3.80 -2.33
N LEU A 86 -20.58 -4.42 -1.16
CA LEU A 86 -21.69 -4.93 -0.35
C LEU A 86 -22.69 -3.84 0.03
N ALA A 87 -22.23 -2.62 0.30
CA ALA A 87 -23.09 -1.47 0.56
C ALA A 87 -24.08 -1.18 -0.60
N THR A 88 -23.76 -1.60 -1.83
CA THR A 88 -24.66 -1.40 -3.00
C THR A 88 -25.69 -2.51 -3.17
N VAL A 89 -25.51 -3.65 -2.50
CA VAL A 89 -26.36 -4.84 -2.64
C VAL A 89 -27.67 -4.70 -1.85
N SER A 90 -27.64 -4.07 -0.68
CA SER A 90 -28.85 -3.84 0.11
C SER A 90 -28.76 -2.63 1.05
N PRO A 91 -29.91 -2.05 1.45
CA PRO A 91 -29.95 -0.95 2.42
C PRO A 91 -29.34 -1.31 3.78
N ALA A 92 -29.49 -2.57 4.22
CA ALA A 92 -28.93 -3.04 5.49
C ALA A 92 -27.40 -3.05 5.46
N PHE A 93 -26.80 -3.57 4.38
CA PHE A 93 -25.35 -3.48 4.16
C PHE A 93 -24.88 -2.04 3.98
N ASN A 94 -25.66 -1.20 3.30
CA ASN A 94 -25.30 0.21 3.17
C ASN A 94 -25.17 0.88 4.54
N SER A 95 -26.17 0.71 5.41
CA SER A 95 -26.15 1.24 6.79
C SER A 95 -24.93 0.72 7.55
N ALA A 96 -24.76 -0.61 7.61
CA ALA A 96 -23.65 -1.25 8.30
C ALA A 96 -22.27 -0.79 7.80
N SER A 97 -22.12 -0.53 6.49
CA SER A 97 -20.87 -0.06 5.88
C SER A 97 -20.48 1.37 6.28
N GLN A 98 -21.36 2.13 6.95
CA GLN A 98 -21.05 3.45 7.50
C GLN A 98 -20.53 3.36 8.94
N SER A 99 -20.66 2.19 9.59
CA SER A 99 -20.28 1.99 10.99
C SER A 99 -18.78 2.20 11.21
N SER A 100 -18.43 2.96 12.25
CA SER A 100 -17.03 3.20 12.62
C SER A 100 -16.29 1.91 13.02
N ALA A 101 -17.01 0.89 13.50
CA ALA A 101 -16.43 -0.41 13.85
C ALA A 101 -15.76 -1.07 12.63
N VAL A 102 -16.38 -0.99 11.45
CA VAL A 102 -15.85 -1.49 10.17
C VAL A 102 -14.54 -0.79 9.82
N TRP A 103 -14.57 0.55 9.76
CA TRP A 103 -13.43 1.34 9.28
C TRP A 103 -12.28 1.40 10.28
N ASN A 104 -12.54 1.17 11.58
CA ASN A 104 -11.46 1.00 12.56
C ASN A 104 -10.62 -0.25 12.31
N LYS A 105 -11.17 -1.31 11.69
CA LYS A 105 -10.40 -2.51 11.29
C LYS A 105 -9.57 -2.27 10.01
N PHE A 106 -10.03 -1.38 9.14
CA PHE A 106 -9.34 -1.04 7.88
C PHE A 106 -8.23 0.00 8.07
N LEU A 107 -8.28 0.79 9.15
CA LEU A 107 -7.22 1.73 9.50
C LEU A 107 -6.10 0.99 10.25
N PRO A 108 -4.82 1.22 9.92
CA PRO A 108 -3.71 0.65 10.68
C PRO A 108 -3.76 1.10 12.15
N PRO A 109 -3.59 0.23 13.16
CA PRO A 109 -3.85 0.57 14.56
C PRO A 109 -3.03 1.76 15.08
N ASP A 110 -1.85 1.97 14.51
CA ASP A 110 -0.90 3.03 14.84
C ASP A 110 -1.03 4.30 13.98
N TYR A 111 -2.06 4.42 13.13
CA TYR A 111 -2.22 5.58 12.22
C TYR A 111 -2.14 6.91 12.96
N ARG A 112 -2.70 7.01 14.18
CA ARG A 112 -2.65 8.23 14.99
C ARG A 112 -1.21 8.65 15.32
N ARG A 113 -0.36 7.69 15.69
CA ARG A 113 1.07 7.92 15.98
C ARG A 113 1.82 8.38 14.74
N ILE A 114 1.44 7.88 13.57
CA ILE A 114 2.01 8.33 12.29
C ILE A 114 1.57 9.77 12.01
N LEU A 115 0.29 10.08 12.19
CA LEU A 115 -0.24 11.43 11.94
C LEU A 115 0.32 12.50 12.88
N THR A 116 0.69 12.15 14.13
CA THR A 116 1.37 13.10 15.03
C THR A 116 2.78 13.48 14.56
N ARG A 117 3.37 12.76 13.60
CA ARG A 117 4.66 13.12 12.98
C ARG A 117 4.52 14.16 11.86
N SER A 118 3.29 14.56 11.53
CA SER A 118 2.99 15.62 10.57
C SER A 118 3.28 16.99 11.19
N SER A 119 4.04 17.83 10.50
CA SER A 119 4.35 19.20 10.93
C SER A 119 3.20 20.20 10.72
N SER A 120 2.09 19.79 10.08
CA SER A 120 0.95 20.66 9.79
C SER A 120 -0.21 20.43 10.77
N ASP A 121 -0.36 21.36 11.72
CA ASP A 121 -1.45 21.36 12.71
C ASP A 121 -2.83 21.51 12.07
N ALA A 122 -2.95 22.30 11.00
CA ALA A 122 -4.22 22.51 10.29
C ALA A 122 -4.71 21.24 9.56
N ALA A 123 -3.80 20.45 8.99
CA ALA A 123 -4.13 19.19 8.35
C ALA A 123 -4.43 18.07 9.36
N ALA A 124 -3.93 18.18 10.60
CA ALA A 124 -4.27 17.27 11.70
C ALA A 124 -5.66 17.59 12.27
N ALA A 125 -5.94 18.86 12.59
CA ALA A 125 -7.21 19.29 13.20
C ALA A 125 -8.44 19.00 12.31
N GLY A 126 -8.33 19.17 10.99
CA GLY A 126 -9.43 18.87 10.06
C GLY A 126 -9.73 17.37 9.92
N ARG A 127 -8.80 16.49 10.32
CA ARG A 127 -8.96 15.04 10.23
C ARG A 127 -9.62 14.43 11.46
N ASP A 128 -9.51 15.06 12.62
CA ASP A 128 -10.13 14.59 13.86
C ASP A 128 -11.67 14.71 13.84
N SER A 129 -12.20 15.64 13.05
CA SER A 129 -13.65 15.80 12.83
C SER A 129 -14.25 14.82 11.82
N LEU A 130 -13.42 14.06 11.08
CA LEU A 130 -13.90 13.14 10.05
C LEU A 130 -14.44 11.84 10.66
N SER A 131 -15.46 11.27 10.02
CA SER A 131 -15.83 9.88 10.30
C SER A 131 -14.67 8.94 9.93
N LYS A 132 -14.61 7.75 10.52
CA LYS A 132 -13.54 6.77 10.22
C LYS A 132 -13.47 6.40 8.74
N LYS A 133 -14.62 6.33 8.08
CA LYS A 133 -14.73 6.13 6.63
C LYS A 133 -14.14 7.30 5.84
N GLN A 134 -14.52 8.52 6.18
CA GLN A 134 -14.00 9.73 5.53
C GLN A 134 -12.49 9.87 5.74
N LEU A 135 -12.01 9.59 6.95
CA LEU A 135 -10.59 9.57 7.27
C LEU A 135 -9.82 8.56 6.42
N PHE A 136 -10.33 7.33 6.30
CA PHE A 136 -9.73 6.30 5.44
C PHE A 136 -9.57 6.81 4.00
N PHE A 137 -10.64 7.32 3.39
CA PHE A 137 -10.58 7.83 2.02
C PHE A 137 -9.66 9.06 1.88
N ALA A 138 -9.65 9.94 2.87
CA ALA A 138 -8.72 11.08 2.90
C ALA A 138 -7.26 10.62 2.91
N LEU A 139 -6.92 9.59 3.68
CA LEU A 139 -5.56 9.03 3.73
C LEU A 139 -5.18 8.25 2.46
N CYS A 140 -6.16 7.72 1.71
CA CYS A 140 -5.90 7.14 0.40
C CYS A 140 -5.65 8.18 -0.70
N GLN A 141 -6.31 9.34 -0.63
CA GLN A 141 -6.31 10.34 -1.70
C GLN A 141 -5.29 11.47 -1.48
N HIS A 142 -5.00 11.79 -0.23
CA HIS A 142 -4.16 12.92 0.15
C HIS A 142 -3.03 12.44 1.06
N PRO A 143 -1.87 12.06 0.47
CA PRO A 143 -0.71 11.67 1.25
C PRO A 143 -0.31 12.74 2.26
N VAL A 144 0.00 12.30 3.47
CA VAL A 144 0.38 13.16 4.60
C VAL A 144 1.89 13.24 4.66
N LEU A 145 2.44 14.45 4.60
CA LEU A 145 3.86 14.66 4.85
C LEU A 145 4.17 14.47 6.34
N ILE A 146 5.18 13.68 6.63
CA ILE A 146 5.66 13.38 7.98
C ILE A 146 7.17 13.61 8.05
N ASP A 147 7.73 13.63 9.25
CA ASP A 147 9.17 13.79 9.50
C ASP A 147 9.73 15.03 8.81
N ASN A 148 9.13 16.19 9.09
CA ASN A 148 9.51 17.47 8.48
C ASN A 148 9.45 17.45 6.93
N GLY A 149 8.53 16.66 6.37
CA GLY A 149 8.34 16.53 4.93
C GLY A 149 9.32 15.61 4.22
N SER A 150 10.19 14.89 4.96
CA SER A 150 11.13 13.96 4.33
C SER A 150 10.47 12.67 3.83
N LYS A 151 9.32 12.30 4.39
CA LYS A 151 8.52 11.15 3.97
C LYS A 151 7.06 11.57 3.79
N SER A 152 6.31 10.78 3.02
CA SER A 152 4.86 10.84 3.09
C SER A 152 4.26 9.49 3.42
N PHE A 153 3.10 9.55 4.05
CA PHE A 153 2.26 8.43 4.44
C PHE A 153 0.92 8.48 3.70
N SER A 154 0.43 7.34 3.22
CA SER A 154 -0.92 7.17 2.69
C SER A 154 -1.38 5.73 2.93
N LEU A 155 -2.64 5.43 2.58
CA LEU A 155 -3.16 4.06 2.65
C LEU A 155 -3.40 3.49 1.25
N ASP A 156 -3.07 2.22 1.07
CA ASP A 156 -3.50 1.45 -0.09
C ASP A 156 -5.03 1.34 -0.07
N LYS A 157 -5.69 1.85 -1.11
CA LYS A 157 -7.15 1.91 -1.19
C LYS A 157 -7.80 0.53 -1.13
N ARG A 158 -7.10 -0.52 -1.60
CA ARG A 158 -7.64 -1.87 -1.72
C ARG A 158 -7.65 -2.60 -0.39
N THR A 159 -6.56 -2.46 0.37
CA THR A 159 -6.26 -3.27 1.56
C THR A 159 -6.24 -2.48 2.86
N GLY A 160 -6.14 -1.15 2.81
CA GLY A 160 -5.94 -0.30 3.98
C GLY A 160 -4.53 -0.39 4.58
N LYS A 161 -3.62 -1.14 3.95
CA LYS A 161 -2.23 -1.27 4.37
C LYS A 161 -1.47 0.03 4.11
N LYS A 162 -0.41 0.25 4.89
CA LYS A 162 0.36 1.51 4.86
C LYS A 162 1.15 1.62 3.57
N CYS A 163 1.21 2.81 2.99
CA CYS A 163 2.12 3.16 1.91
C CYS A 163 3.03 4.29 2.39
N PHE A 164 4.30 4.21 2.06
CA PHE A 164 5.26 5.28 2.31
C PHE A 164 5.96 5.68 1.03
N MET A 165 6.39 6.94 0.97
CA MET A 165 7.42 7.29 0.01
C MET A 165 8.43 8.23 0.65
N LEU A 166 9.70 7.92 0.41
CA LEU A 166 10.86 8.66 0.85
C LEU A 166 11.13 9.75 -0.18
N SER A 167 11.27 11.00 0.26
CA SER A 167 11.66 12.11 -0.62
C SER A 167 13.08 11.92 -1.15
N ALA A 168 13.43 12.59 -2.24
CA ALA A 168 14.81 12.60 -2.73
C ALA A 168 15.84 13.02 -1.66
N ARG A 169 15.46 13.91 -0.73
CA ARG A 169 16.29 14.35 0.41
C ARG A 169 16.51 13.28 1.48
N GLU A 170 15.58 12.33 1.58
CA GLU A 170 15.71 11.17 2.47
C GLU A 170 16.59 10.06 1.86
N LEU A 171 16.90 10.14 0.56
CA LEU A 171 17.71 9.15 -0.14
C LEU A 171 19.19 9.45 -0.02
N ARG A 172 20.01 8.39 0.07
CA ARG A 172 21.45 8.48 -0.12
C ARG A 172 21.75 8.46 -1.62
N ILE A 173 22.06 9.63 -2.17
CA ILE A 173 22.45 9.80 -3.56
C ILE A 173 23.97 9.96 -3.65
N VAL A 174 24.64 9.08 -4.41
CA VAL A 174 26.09 9.19 -4.61
C VAL A 174 26.38 10.48 -5.38
N TRP A 175 27.26 11.30 -4.79
CA TRP A 175 27.55 12.68 -5.20
C TRP A 175 26.39 13.68 -5.10
N GLY A 176 25.31 13.37 -4.37
CA GLY A 176 24.14 14.25 -4.24
C GLY A 176 24.45 15.66 -3.71
N ASP A 177 25.52 15.81 -2.94
CA ASP A 177 25.99 17.09 -2.40
C ASP A 177 27.00 17.81 -3.30
N THR A 178 27.26 17.29 -4.51
CA THR A 178 28.19 17.89 -5.47
C THR A 178 27.42 18.62 -6.57
N PRO A 179 27.40 19.98 -6.57
CA PRO A 179 26.58 20.77 -7.49
C PRO A 179 26.92 20.62 -8.98
N LEU A 180 28.11 20.07 -9.29
CA LEU A 180 28.50 19.71 -10.65
C LEU A 180 27.68 18.54 -11.21
N TYR A 181 27.18 17.67 -10.34
CA TYR A 181 26.56 16.40 -10.70
C TYR A 181 25.06 16.38 -10.39
N TRP A 182 24.64 17.07 -9.33
CA TRP A 182 23.26 17.13 -8.89
C TRP A 182 22.83 18.55 -8.59
N ARG A 183 21.61 18.88 -8.97
CA ARG A 183 20.92 20.13 -8.60
C ARG A 183 19.69 19.80 -7.78
N TRP A 184 19.44 20.56 -6.72
CA TRP A 184 18.24 20.44 -5.91
C TRP A 184 17.27 21.55 -6.26
N ASN A 185 16.05 21.17 -6.65
CA ASN A 185 15.03 22.09 -7.16
C ASN A 185 13.84 22.13 -6.20
N SER A 186 13.49 23.32 -5.70
CA SER A 186 12.41 23.48 -4.70
C SER A 186 11.01 23.68 -5.29
N ASP A 187 10.90 24.16 -6.53
CA ASP A 187 9.62 24.55 -7.14
C ASP A 187 9.19 23.61 -8.28
N HIS A 188 9.45 22.31 -8.13
CA HIS A 188 9.11 21.37 -9.20
C HIS A 188 7.60 21.12 -9.26
N PRO A 189 6.94 21.35 -10.42
CA PRO A 189 5.50 21.16 -10.55
C PRO A 189 5.12 19.70 -10.30
N ASN A 190 3.98 19.50 -9.63
CA ASN A 190 3.47 18.20 -9.22
C ASN A 190 4.38 17.44 -8.24
N SER A 191 5.38 18.09 -7.62
CA SER A 191 6.07 17.53 -6.46
C SER A 191 5.21 17.75 -5.22
N ARG A 192 5.08 16.71 -4.40
CA ARG A 192 4.50 16.83 -3.05
C ARG A 192 5.57 17.13 -1.99
N PHE A 193 6.85 17.01 -2.34
CA PHE A 193 7.97 17.29 -1.46
C PHE A 193 8.57 18.65 -1.77
N GLY A 194 9.17 19.28 -0.77
CA GLY A 194 9.75 20.61 -0.90
C GLY A 194 10.95 20.68 -1.85
N GLU A 195 11.62 19.56 -2.13
CA GLU A 195 12.74 19.51 -3.07
C GLU A 195 12.79 18.18 -3.84
N VAL A 196 13.29 18.25 -5.08
CA VAL A 196 13.60 17.10 -5.95
C VAL A 196 15.05 17.16 -6.42
N ALA A 197 15.65 16.01 -6.74
CA ALA A 197 17.05 15.93 -7.18
C ALA A 197 17.15 15.78 -8.70
N GLU A 198 17.72 16.76 -9.38
CA GLU A 198 18.02 16.74 -10.82
C GLU A 198 19.46 16.27 -11.06
N LEU A 199 19.60 15.21 -11.85
CA LEU A 199 20.87 14.66 -12.29
C LEU A 199 21.39 15.46 -13.49
N LEU A 200 22.52 16.15 -13.31
CA LEU A 200 23.17 16.97 -14.33
C LEU A 200 24.09 16.15 -15.23
N ASP A 201 25.07 15.45 -14.66
CA ASP A 201 25.97 14.54 -15.39
C ASP A 201 26.76 13.66 -14.41
N VAL A 202 26.71 12.33 -14.55
CA VAL A 202 27.58 11.40 -13.82
C VAL A 202 27.98 10.20 -14.68
N CYS A 203 29.18 9.65 -14.43
CA CYS A 203 29.57 8.34 -14.97
C CYS A 203 29.19 7.18 -14.04
N TRP A 204 29.14 7.42 -12.73
CA TRP A 204 28.68 6.46 -11.72
C TRP A 204 27.36 6.95 -11.13
N PHE A 205 26.31 6.15 -11.29
CA PHE A 205 25.01 6.43 -10.73
C PHE A 205 24.66 5.45 -9.61
N GLU A 206 24.25 5.98 -8.47
CA GLU A 206 23.75 5.16 -7.37
C GLU A 206 22.84 5.95 -6.42
N ILE A 207 21.65 5.40 -6.16
CA ILE A 207 20.68 5.92 -5.20
C ILE A 207 20.27 4.80 -4.26
N ARG A 208 20.21 5.09 -2.96
CA ARG A 208 19.71 4.17 -1.94
C ARG A 208 18.63 4.82 -1.09
N GLY A 209 17.60 4.07 -0.76
CA GLY A 209 16.60 4.39 0.25
C GLY A 209 16.56 3.30 1.30
N LYS A 210 16.22 3.67 2.52
CA LYS A 210 16.10 2.75 3.66
C LYS A 210 14.80 2.98 4.38
N ILE A 211 14.17 1.91 4.85
CA ILE A 211 12.94 1.98 5.63
C ILE A 211 12.90 0.87 6.67
N GLU A 212 12.52 1.22 7.89
CA GLU A 212 12.28 0.27 8.98
C GLU A 212 11.01 -0.52 8.71
N THR A 213 11.05 -1.85 8.87
CA THR A 213 9.89 -2.73 8.66
C THR A 213 8.74 -2.41 9.61
N GLN A 214 9.02 -1.88 10.80
CA GLN A 214 8.01 -1.44 11.77
C GLN A 214 7.12 -0.30 11.26
N MET A 215 7.64 0.52 10.34
CA MET A 215 6.82 1.55 9.72
C MET A 215 5.76 0.94 8.81
N LEU A 216 6.01 -0.25 8.26
CA LEU A 216 5.14 -0.93 7.31
C LEU A 216 4.05 -1.75 8.03
N SER A 217 3.11 -2.28 7.25
CA SER A 217 2.11 -3.22 7.76
C SER A 217 2.66 -4.66 7.77
N PRO A 218 2.46 -5.43 8.87
CA PRO A 218 2.88 -6.82 8.94
C PRO A 218 2.09 -7.72 7.98
N SER A 219 2.61 -8.92 7.76
CA SER A 219 2.07 -9.94 6.84
C SER A 219 1.70 -9.36 5.49
N THR A 220 2.62 -8.63 4.87
CA THR A 220 2.34 -7.90 3.62
C THR A 220 3.53 -8.00 2.68
N GLN A 221 3.25 -8.40 1.43
CA GLN A 221 4.18 -8.28 0.32
C GLN A 221 4.23 -6.82 -0.14
N TYR A 222 5.41 -6.21 -0.11
CA TYR A 222 5.65 -4.87 -0.60
C TYR A 222 6.46 -4.88 -1.90
N ALA A 223 6.28 -3.84 -2.69
CA ALA A 223 7.17 -3.49 -3.78
C ALA A 223 7.68 -2.06 -3.61
N ALA A 224 8.95 -1.86 -4.00
CA ALA A 224 9.61 -0.57 -4.00
C ALA A 224 9.71 -0.03 -5.44
N TYR A 225 9.49 1.26 -5.60
CA TYR A 225 9.48 1.95 -6.89
C TYR A 225 10.35 3.21 -6.82
N LEU A 226 11.22 3.42 -7.80
CA LEU A 226 11.81 4.74 -8.02
C LEU A 226 10.79 5.60 -8.77
N VAL A 227 10.52 6.81 -8.28
CA VAL A 227 9.61 7.77 -8.90
C VAL A 227 10.42 8.97 -9.40
N PHE A 228 10.36 9.22 -10.71
CA PHE A 228 11.21 10.21 -11.37
C PHE A 228 10.56 10.80 -12.63
N LYS A 229 11.17 11.84 -13.19
CA LYS A 229 10.90 12.34 -14.55
C LYS A 229 12.18 12.25 -15.35
N TYR A 230 12.03 12.14 -16.67
CA TYR A 230 13.14 12.12 -17.61
C TYR A 230 12.96 13.21 -18.67
N PHE A 231 14.00 14.02 -18.85
CA PHE A 231 14.05 15.16 -19.74
C PHE A 231 15.20 14.96 -20.75
N PRO A 232 14.97 14.25 -21.86
CA PRO A 232 16.02 13.92 -22.82
C PRO A 232 16.66 15.15 -23.48
N GLU A 233 15.97 16.29 -23.51
CA GLU A 233 16.50 17.56 -24.00
C GLU A 233 17.55 18.21 -23.08
N ARG A 234 17.60 17.81 -21.80
CA ARG A 234 18.59 18.28 -20.82
C ARG A 234 19.86 17.43 -20.83
N ASN A 235 19.99 16.55 -21.81
CA ASN A 235 21.06 15.58 -21.90
C ASN A 235 22.29 16.19 -22.60
N SER A 236 23.44 16.14 -21.92
CA SER A 236 24.72 16.66 -22.43
C SER A 236 25.48 15.68 -23.35
N GLY A 237 24.84 14.60 -23.81
CA GLY A 237 25.41 13.61 -24.75
C GLY A 237 25.43 12.16 -24.23
N GLY A 238 24.95 11.91 -23.01
CA GLY A 238 24.78 10.61 -22.37
C GLY A 238 23.41 10.44 -21.74
N GLY A 239 22.55 9.67 -22.42
CA GLY A 239 21.24 9.27 -21.90
C GLY A 239 21.29 7.89 -21.27
N PHE A 240 20.12 7.39 -20.85
CA PHE A 240 19.98 6.03 -20.33
C PHE A 240 19.98 4.93 -21.42
N HIS A 241 20.43 5.28 -22.63
CA HIS A 241 20.23 4.58 -23.91
C HIS A 241 20.82 3.16 -24.03
N ARG A 242 21.63 2.67 -23.09
CA ARG A 242 22.39 1.41 -23.27
C ARG A 242 22.63 0.55 -22.04
N GLN A 243 22.18 0.95 -20.85
CA GLN A 243 22.64 0.32 -19.61
C GLN A 243 21.44 -0.07 -18.74
N GLY A 244 21.29 -1.37 -18.52
CA GLY A 244 20.34 -1.87 -17.53
C GLY A 244 20.84 -1.52 -16.14
N PHE A 245 20.04 -0.77 -15.39
CA PHE A 245 20.36 -0.45 -14.01
C PHE A 245 20.16 -1.71 -13.17
N THR A 246 21.06 -1.96 -12.24
CA THR A 246 20.88 -3.04 -11.25
C THR A 246 20.09 -2.48 -10.07
N ALA A 247 18.88 -2.98 -9.89
CA ALA A 247 18.09 -2.72 -8.68
C ALA A 247 18.23 -3.89 -7.70
N THR A 248 18.30 -3.56 -6.41
CA THR A 248 18.32 -4.52 -5.32
C THR A 248 17.40 -4.08 -4.18
N VAL A 249 16.62 -5.01 -3.63
CA VAL A 249 15.75 -4.76 -2.46
C VAL A 249 15.85 -5.92 -1.48
N GLY A 250 16.10 -5.62 -0.22
CA GLY A 250 16.20 -6.63 0.83
C GLY A 250 16.68 -6.07 2.15
N ALA A 251 16.76 -6.94 3.15
CA ALA A 251 17.26 -6.63 4.47
C ALA A 251 18.69 -6.10 4.43
N THR A 252 18.96 -5.05 5.22
CA THR A 252 20.29 -4.43 5.29
C THR A 252 21.31 -5.43 5.84
N GLY A 253 22.35 -5.72 5.05
CA GLY A 253 23.40 -6.66 5.45
C GLY A 253 23.09 -8.14 5.17
N SER A 254 21.91 -8.46 4.64
CA SER A 254 21.58 -9.80 4.19
C SER A 254 22.19 -10.12 2.81
N GLU A 255 22.50 -11.39 2.58
CA GLU A 255 22.87 -11.90 1.25
C GLU A 255 21.63 -12.22 0.38
N GLU A 256 20.47 -12.40 1.02
CA GLU A 256 19.18 -12.68 0.37
C GLU A 256 18.51 -11.38 -0.09
N VAL A 257 19.02 -10.82 -1.17
CA VAL A 257 18.51 -9.58 -1.75
C VAL A 257 17.87 -9.86 -3.10
N SER A 258 16.64 -9.40 -3.31
CA SER A 258 16.00 -9.42 -4.63
C SER A 258 16.82 -8.56 -5.58
N LYS A 259 17.26 -9.11 -6.70
CA LYS A 259 18.11 -8.42 -7.69
C LYS A 259 17.47 -8.47 -9.07
N ARG A 260 17.41 -7.33 -9.75
CA ARG A 260 16.85 -7.24 -11.10
C ARG A 260 17.51 -6.17 -11.96
N THR A 261 17.28 -6.27 -13.26
CA THR A 261 17.66 -5.24 -14.23
C THR A 261 16.46 -4.36 -14.54
N VAL A 262 16.65 -3.04 -14.45
CA VAL A 262 15.63 -2.01 -14.63
C VAL A 262 16.03 -1.08 -15.76
N GLY A 263 15.09 -0.84 -16.69
CA GLY A 263 15.22 0.23 -17.68
C GLY A 263 14.63 1.54 -17.14
N LEU A 264 15.26 2.68 -17.43
CA LEU A 264 14.76 4.01 -17.01
C LEU A 264 14.18 4.84 -18.18
N GLU A 265 14.13 4.29 -19.39
CA GLU A 265 13.54 4.97 -20.55
C GLU A 265 12.10 4.53 -20.81
N ILE A 266 11.20 5.51 -20.97
CA ILE A 266 9.88 5.25 -21.55
C ILE A 266 10.06 5.14 -23.07
N GLY A 267 9.83 3.95 -23.61
CA GLY A 267 9.98 3.70 -25.04
C GLY A 267 8.93 4.42 -25.88
N THR A 268 9.20 5.66 -26.31
CA THR A 268 8.47 6.31 -27.42
C THR A 268 8.65 5.45 -28.67
N GLY A 269 7.54 5.08 -29.31
CA GLY A 269 7.44 3.98 -30.29
C GLY A 269 8.42 3.99 -31.48
N ASP A 270 9.05 5.11 -31.80
CA ASP A 270 9.85 5.28 -33.01
C ASP A 270 11.33 4.86 -32.86
N ARG A 271 11.88 4.90 -31.64
CA ARG A 271 13.26 4.45 -31.38
C ARG A 271 13.39 2.92 -31.20
N ARG A 272 12.26 2.21 -31.20
CA ARG A 272 12.17 0.74 -30.95
C ARG A 272 12.80 -0.13 -32.04
N ARG A 273 13.11 0.43 -33.21
CA ARG A 273 13.55 -0.36 -34.39
C ARG A 273 15.07 -0.46 -34.57
N HIS A 274 15.87 0.33 -33.87
CA HIS A 274 17.32 0.44 -34.16
C HIS A 274 18.24 -0.27 -33.17
N PHE A 275 17.79 -0.58 -31.96
CA PHE A 275 18.64 -1.14 -30.91
C PHE A 275 18.01 -2.41 -30.37
N GLY A 276 18.66 -3.54 -30.64
CA GLY A 276 18.15 -4.87 -30.32
C GLY A 276 17.67 -4.99 -28.88
N ARG A 277 16.53 -5.68 -28.71
CA ARG A 277 15.94 -6.03 -27.42
C ARG A 277 17.02 -6.67 -26.52
N PRO A 278 17.28 -6.16 -25.31
CA PRO A 278 18.07 -6.87 -24.32
C PRO A 278 17.47 -8.26 -24.08
N LYS A 279 18.32 -9.29 -23.97
CA LYS A 279 17.89 -10.65 -23.61
C LYS A 279 17.54 -10.67 -22.11
N GLY A 280 16.27 -10.42 -21.78
CA GLY A 280 15.74 -10.52 -20.41
C GLY A 280 14.32 -9.94 -20.29
N LYS A 281 13.60 -10.27 -19.20
CA LYS A 281 12.37 -9.57 -18.80
C LYS A 281 12.76 -8.22 -18.18
N GLU A 282 13.17 -7.27 -19.01
CA GLU A 282 13.34 -5.88 -18.57
C GLU A 282 11.96 -5.31 -18.24
N GLU A 283 11.71 -4.98 -16.97
CA GLU A 283 10.52 -4.23 -16.62
C GLU A 283 10.75 -2.77 -16.97
N LEU A 284 9.90 -2.29 -17.87
CA LEU A 284 9.93 -0.93 -18.35
C LEU A 284 9.18 -0.04 -17.36
N PRO A 285 9.62 1.22 -17.24
CA PRO A 285 8.95 2.17 -16.36
C PRO A 285 7.56 2.51 -16.90
N ASN A 286 6.64 2.83 -15.98
CA ASN A 286 5.26 3.19 -16.28
C ASN A 286 4.99 4.65 -15.96
N GLU A 287 4.19 5.30 -16.80
CA GLU A 287 3.70 6.65 -16.53
C GLU A 287 2.54 6.61 -15.53
N ARG A 288 2.61 7.48 -14.52
CA ARG A 288 1.60 7.67 -13.49
C ARG A 288 0.62 8.75 -13.90
N ARG A 289 -0.56 8.74 -13.26
CA ARG A 289 -1.61 9.77 -13.48
C ARG A 289 -1.19 11.19 -13.10
N ASP A 290 -0.19 11.33 -12.24
CA ASP A 290 0.37 12.61 -11.79
C ASP A 290 1.47 13.15 -12.74
N GLY A 291 1.74 12.43 -13.83
CA GLY A 291 2.76 12.75 -14.83
C GLY A 291 4.20 12.41 -14.41
N TRP A 292 4.37 11.70 -13.28
CA TRP A 292 5.64 11.08 -12.93
C TRP A 292 5.80 9.70 -13.57
N ILE A 293 7.02 9.21 -13.60
CA ILE A 293 7.39 7.89 -14.09
C ILE A 293 7.76 7.03 -12.89
N GLU A 294 7.31 5.77 -12.84
CA GLU A 294 7.74 4.82 -11.83
C GLU A 294 8.45 3.60 -12.44
N ALA A 295 9.54 3.18 -11.81
CA ALA A 295 10.27 1.96 -12.15
C ALA A 295 10.32 1.04 -10.92
N GLU A 296 9.89 -0.21 -11.06
CA GLU A 296 9.91 -1.18 -9.97
C GLU A 296 11.34 -1.64 -9.67
N LEU A 297 11.77 -1.48 -8.41
CA LEU A 297 13.11 -1.84 -7.94
C LEU A 297 13.17 -3.28 -7.45
N GLY A 298 12.06 -3.80 -6.93
CA GLY A 298 11.97 -5.15 -6.39
C GLY A 298 10.88 -5.26 -5.33
N GLU A 299 10.74 -6.47 -4.81
CA GLU A 299 9.73 -6.84 -3.83
C GLU A 299 10.37 -7.45 -2.59
N PHE A 300 9.68 -7.34 -1.46
CA PHE A 300 10.09 -7.92 -0.18
C PHE A 300 8.85 -8.20 0.69
N PHE A 301 8.96 -9.16 1.58
CA PHE A 301 7.89 -9.53 2.49
C PHE A 301 8.15 -8.97 3.89
N VAL A 302 7.13 -8.40 4.52
CA VAL A 302 7.16 -7.98 5.93
C VAL A 302 6.36 -9.02 6.74
N GLY A 303 7.03 -9.69 7.69
CA GLY A 303 6.41 -10.69 8.58
C GLY A 303 5.55 -10.10 9.69
N ASP A 304 5.00 -10.96 10.55
CA ASP A 304 4.15 -10.57 11.71
C ASP A 304 4.95 -10.15 12.94
N GLU A 305 6.03 -10.88 13.22
CA GLU A 305 6.92 -10.67 14.36
C GLU A 305 8.36 -10.83 13.86
N GLY A 306 9.14 -9.76 13.98
CA GLY A 306 10.53 -9.73 13.54
C GLY A 306 11.31 -8.69 14.33
N GLU A 307 12.61 -8.90 14.43
CA GLU A 307 13.55 -7.91 14.96
C GLU A 307 13.43 -6.58 14.18
N GLU A 308 13.89 -5.48 14.77
CA GLU A 308 13.90 -4.19 14.10
C GLU A 308 14.81 -4.27 12.86
N GLU A 309 14.21 -4.57 11.72
CA GLU A 309 14.92 -4.78 10.46
C GLU A 309 14.76 -3.55 9.56
N GLU A 310 15.84 -3.18 8.90
CA GLU A 310 15.87 -2.09 7.93
C GLU A 310 15.99 -2.68 6.52
N VAL A 311 15.04 -2.36 5.65
CA VAL A 311 15.08 -2.75 4.24
C VAL A 311 15.81 -1.68 3.44
N GLU A 312 16.87 -2.06 2.73
CA GLU A 312 17.58 -1.19 1.77
C GLU A 312 17.05 -1.44 0.36
N MET A 313 16.66 -0.35 -0.31
CA MET A 313 16.33 -0.30 -1.73
C MET A 313 17.46 0.43 -2.44
N ARG A 314 18.05 -0.17 -3.46
CA ARG A 314 19.20 0.41 -4.16
C ARG A 314 19.03 0.28 -5.67
N LEU A 315 19.33 1.36 -6.38
CA LEU A 315 19.45 1.37 -7.83
C LEU A 315 20.84 1.86 -8.19
N LYS A 316 21.59 1.10 -9.00
CA LYS A 316 22.95 1.46 -9.41
C LYS A 316 23.24 1.13 -10.86
N GLU A 317 24.12 1.94 -11.43
CA GLU A 317 24.77 1.71 -12.72
C GLU A 317 26.18 2.30 -12.60
N VAL A 318 27.20 1.45 -12.79
CA VAL A 318 28.61 1.80 -12.55
C VAL A 318 29.47 1.68 -13.81
N VAL A 319 28.87 1.36 -14.96
CA VAL A 319 29.57 1.29 -16.24
C VAL A 319 29.80 2.71 -16.74
N ALA A 320 31.03 2.96 -17.18
CA ALA A 320 31.43 4.25 -17.73
C ALA A 320 30.48 4.71 -18.85
N GLY A 321 30.07 5.97 -18.78
CA GLY A 321 29.16 6.60 -19.72
C GLY A 321 28.35 7.71 -19.03
N PRO A 322 28.20 8.88 -19.66
CA PRO A 322 27.49 10.00 -19.05
C PRO A 322 26.01 9.66 -18.85
N LYS A 323 25.45 10.13 -17.74
CA LYS A 323 24.06 9.94 -17.32
C LYS A 323 23.53 11.27 -16.82
N SER A 324 22.48 11.76 -17.45
CA SER A 324 21.94 13.10 -17.21
C SER A 324 20.43 13.16 -17.48
N GLY A 325 19.79 14.25 -17.07
CA GLY A 325 18.41 14.57 -17.45
C GLY A 325 17.32 13.86 -16.66
N MET A 326 17.66 13.22 -15.54
CA MET A 326 16.67 12.64 -14.62
C MET A 326 16.35 13.59 -13.47
N VAL A 327 15.07 13.70 -13.10
CA VAL A 327 14.64 14.38 -11.87
C VAL A 327 13.98 13.36 -10.96
N VAL A 328 14.58 13.10 -9.80
CA VAL A 328 14.13 12.12 -8.82
C VAL A 328 13.19 12.80 -7.83
N LEU A 329 11.96 12.28 -7.72
CA LEU A 329 11.03 12.66 -6.66
C LEU A 329 11.33 11.90 -5.36
N GLY A 330 11.60 10.59 -5.49
CA GLY A 330 11.79 9.74 -4.33
C GLY A 330 11.64 8.24 -4.61
N MET A 331 11.55 7.45 -3.54
CA MET A 331 11.24 6.01 -3.60
C MET A 331 9.92 5.72 -2.90
N GLU A 332 9.00 5.02 -3.58
CA GLU A 332 7.69 4.62 -3.05
C GLU A 332 7.64 3.14 -2.68
N ILE A 333 7.10 2.86 -1.51
CA ILE A 333 6.94 1.55 -0.91
C ILE A 333 5.45 1.34 -0.69
N ARG A 334 4.85 0.39 -1.42
CA ARG A 334 3.42 0.09 -1.35
C ARG A 334 3.16 -1.41 -1.44
N PRO A 335 2.03 -1.90 -0.90
CA PRO A 335 1.64 -3.30 -1.03
C PRO A 335 1.60 -3.75 -2.50
N LYS A 336 2.09 -4.95 -2.78
CA LYS A 336 2.02 -5.59 -4.11
C LYS A 336 0.75 -6.43 -4.20
N HIS A 337 0.09 -6.38 -5.37
CA HIS A 337 -1.21 -6.98 -5.63
C HIS A 337 -1.18 -7.93 -6.81
#